data_AF-A0A4S8MLD4-F1
#
_entry.id   AF-A0A4S8MLD4-F1
#
_cell.length_a   1.000
_cell.length_b   1.000
_cell.length_c   1.000
_cell.angle_alpha   90.00
_cell.angle_beta   90.00
_cell.angle_gamma   90.00
#
_symmetry.space_group_name_H-M   'P 1'
#
loop_
_entity.id
_entity.type
_entity.pdbx_description
1 polymer ?
#
loop_
_entity_poly.entity_id
_entity_poly.type
_entity_poly.pdbx_seq_one_letter_code
_entity_poly.pdbx_strand_id
1 'polypeptide(L)' 'DLSKTISQQWKSLSTEERQYWEHMAKEKKKEHEALYPNYVYRPQRVKDKDGK' A
#
# COMPACT_ATOMS: atom_id res chain seq x y z
N ASP A 1 7.74 -9.80 15.58
CA ASP A 1 6.54 -10.63 15.33
C ASP A 1 5.30 -9.93 14.82
N LEU A 2 4.92 -8.75 15.35
CA LEU A 2 3.64 -8.11 15.03
C LEU A 2 3.32 -7.95 13.52
N SER A 3 4.29 -7.51 12.71
CA SER A 3 4.10 -7.34 11.26
C SER A 3 3.77 -8.65 10.52
N LYS A 4 4.32 -9.78 10.99
CA LYS A 4 4.02 -11.11 10.41
C LYS A 4 2.60 -11.54 10.77
N THR A 5 2.18 -11.31 12.01
CA THR A 5 0.83 -11.64 12.48
C THR A 5 -0.24 -10.84 11.73
N ILE A 6 -0.04 -9.53 11.54
CA ILE A 6 -0.95 -8.69 10.77
C ILE A 6 -1.05 -9.17 9.31
N SER A 7 0.07 -9.57 8.72
CA SER A 7 0.09 -10.12 7.36
C SER A 7 -0.67 -11.44 7.24
N GLN A 8 -0.63 -12.29 8.27
CA GLN A 8 -1.44 -13.51 8.32
C GLN A 8 -2.93 -13.18 8.47
N GLN A 9 -3.27 -12.24 9.36
CA GLN A 9 -4.65 -11.78 9.54
C GLN A 9 -5.23 -11.21 8.26
N TRP A 10 -4.46 -10.41 7.51
CA TRP A 10 -4.88 -9.89 6.20
C TRP A 10 -5.15 -10.98 5.15
N LYS A 11 -4.43 -12.09 5.23
CA LYS A 11 -4.64 -13.25 4.36
C LYS A 11 -5.86 -14.07 4.78
N SER A 12 -6.19 -14.08 6.07
CA SER A 12 -7.36 -14.78 6.60
C SER A 12 -8.65 -13.96 6.54
N LEU A 13 -8.60 -12.66 6.21
CA LEU A 13 -9.80 -11.84 6.03
C LEU A 13 -10.72 -12.40 4.94
N SER A 14 -12.02 -12.24 5.17
CA SER A 14 -13.03 -12.61 4.19
C SER A 14 -12.98 -11.72 2.95
N THR A 15 -13.60 -12.18 1.85
CA THR A 15 -13.67 -11.43 0.59
C THR A 15 -14.39 -10.09 0.77
N GLU A 16 -15.43 -10.06 1.60
CA GLU A 16 -16.21 -8.85 1.90
C GLU A 16 -15.37 -7.80 2.64
N GLU A 17 -14.63 -8.21 3.66
CA GLU A 17 -13.74 -7.31 4.40
C GLU A 17 -12.60 -6.80 3.50
N ARG A 18 -12.03 -7.64 2.65
CA ARG A 18 -11.04 -7.19 1.67
C ARG A 18 -11.62 -6.16 0.70
N GLN A 19 -12.84 -6.37 0.22
CA GLN A 19 -13.51 -5.41 -0.66
C GLN A 19 -13.73 -4.05 0.02
N TYR A 20 -14.08 -4.05 1.31
CA TYR A 20 -14.20 -2.81 2.09
C TYR A 20 -12.88 -2.02 2.09
N TRP A 21 -11.75 -2.69 2.38
CA TRP A 21 -10.44 -2.04 2.37
C TRP A 21 -9.99 -1.61 0.98
N GLU A 22 -10.30 -2.39 -0.07
CA GLU A 22 -10.03 -1.98 -1.46
C GLU A 22 -10.85 -0.74 -1.86
N HIS A 23 -12.11 -0.66 -1.43
CA HIS A 23 -12.94 0.51 -1.68
C HIS A 23 -12.35 1.75 -1.00
N MET A 24 -11.94 1.63 0.27
CA MET A 24 -11.26 2.73 0.97
C MET A 24 -9.93 3.11 0.31
N ALA A 25 -9.17 2.15 -0.20
CA ALA A 25 -7.94 2.42 -0.93
C ALA A 25 -8.19 3.21 -2.23
N LYS A 26 -9.27 2.91 -2.96
CA LYS A 26 -9.67 3.66 -4.16
C LYS A 26 -10.05 5.09 -3.83
N GLU A 27 -10.87 5.29 -2.80
CA GLU A 27 -11.27 6.64 -2.36
C GLU A 27 -10.06 7.47 -1.94
N LYS A 28 -9.14 6.89 -1.16
CA LYS A 28 -7.90 7.56 -0.77
C LYS A 28 -6.99 7.88 -1.95
N LYS A 29 -6.91 6.99 -2.94
CA LYS A 29 -6.16 7.26 -4.17
C LYS A 29 -6.75 8.46 -4.92
N LYS A 30 -8.08 8.50 -5.10
CA LYS A 30 -8.77 9.60 -5.77
C LYS A 30 -8.59 10.92 -5.03
N GLU A 31 -8.71 10.91 -3.70
CA GLU A 31 -8.44 12.07 -2.84
C GLU A 31 -6.98 12.53 -3.00
N HIS A 32 -6.03 11.61 -3.04
CA HIS A 32 -4.62 11.91 -3.24
C HIS A 32 -4.33 12.48 -4.64
N GLU A 33 -4.94 11.94 -5.69
CA GLU A 33 -4.83 12.45 -7.06
C GLU A 33 -5.41 13.88 -7.16
N ALA A 34 -6.50 14.17 -6.45
CA ALA A 34 -7.11 15.50 -6.42
C ALA A 34 -6.27 16.51 -5.61
N LEU A 35 -5.75 16.11 -4.45
CA LEU A 35 -4.93 16.96 -3.58
C LEU A 35 -3.53 17.20 -4.15
N TYR A 36 -2.98 16.22 -4.88
CA TYR A 36 -1.64 16.27 -5.42
C TYR A 36 -1.63 16.00 -6.93
N PRO A 37 -2.13 16.93 -7.76
CA PRO A 37 -2.22 16.76 -9.21
C PRO A 37 -0.85 16.57 -9.91
N ASN A 38 0.25 16.98 -9.26
CA ASN A 38 1.62 16.80 -9.76
C ASN A 38 2.38 15.64 -9.08
N TYR A 39 1.71 14.85 -8.22
CA TYR A 39 2.36 13.73 -7.56
C TYR A 39 2.58 12.59 -8.55
N VAL A 40 3.83 12.15 -8.64
CA VAL A 40 4.24 10.98 -9.42
C VAL A 40 5.11 10.13 -8.52
N TYR A 41 4.72 8.87 -8.33
CA TYR A 41 5.52 7.89 -7.60
C TYR A 41 6.88 7.72 -8.28
N ARG A 42 7.93 8.26 -7.64
CA ARG A 42 9.31 8.14 -8.07
C ARG A 42 10.10 7.40 -7.01
N PRO A 43 10.15 6.06 -7.07
CA PRO A 43 10.93 5.29 -6.12
C PRO A 43 12.40 5.66 -6.26
N GLN A 44 13.03 6.02 -5.16
CA GLN A 44 14.47 6.22 -5.12
C GLN A 44 15.12 4.84 -5.21
N ARG A 45 15.83 4.58 -6.32
CA ARG A 45 16.70 3.40 -6.39
C ARG A 45 17.79 3.59 -5.35
N VAL A 46 17.66 2.92 -4.21
CA VAL A 46 18.80 2.70 -3.34
C VAL A 46 19.84 1.98 -4.20
N LYS A 47 21.01 2.61 -4.40
CA LYS A 47 22.16 1.86 -4.88
C LYS A 47 22.39 0.78 -3.83
N ASP A 48 22.36 -0.48 -4.24
CA ASP A 48 22.71 -1.59 -3.36
C ASP A 48 23.99 -1.21 -2.61
N LYS A 49 23.92 -1.23 -1.28
CA LYS A 49 25.09 -1.02 -0.42
C LYS A 49 26.05 -2.24 -0.47
N ASP A 50 25.76 -3.21 -1.32
CA ASP A 50 26.61 -4.34 -1.63
C ASP A 50 27.13 -4.19 -3.06
N GLY A 51 28.08 -3.26 -3.22
CA GLY A 51 29.01 -3.27 -4.36
C GLY A 51 30.07 -4.35 -4.16
N LYS A 52 29.67 -5.62 -4.08
CA LYS A 52 30.57 -6.78 -4.13
C LYS A 52 29.95 -7.95 -4.84
#